data_AF-J3EKV9-F1
#
_entry.id   AF-J3EKV9-F1
#
_cell.length_a   1.000
_cell.length_b   1.000
_cell.length_c   1.000
_cell.angle_alpha   90.00
_cell.angle_beta   90.00
_cell.angle_gamma   90.00
#
_symmetry.space_group_name_H-M   'P 1'
#
loop_
_entity.id
_entity.type
_entity.pdbx_description
1 polymer ?
#
loop_
_entity_poly.entity_id
_entity_poly.type
_entity_poly.pdbx_seq_one_letter_code
_entity_poly.pdbx_strand_id
1 'polypeptide(L)'
;MSAIIDYVRSATTPLRSDLSPADSLALACLTYVDCHALPGPRSTHGCLLRDVAQASSIPALFRHSSVTHSDRALLEAVGASPRFRGVRVRDAVTKISTRPLAQFGALTFVDEAGARFVVFRGTDTTAVGWAEDARFGLEFPTIAQRWAARYLDYAAGRGGGPLTVIGHSKGGNLALYAAASSPAVEGVYAFDPLGFPASVVDDGFFRGIDGRMRIYVTDDSWVSPLLPLPAPATAIASTWPGPLSHNPYSWLIDGSSLRRDLRPPSRLGAALGGLVGVLLRVRRRG
;
A
#
# COMPACT_ATOMS: atom_id res chain seq x y z
N MET A 1 -14.77 3.45 -18.81
CA MET A 1 -14.21 3.79 -17.49
C MET A 1 -13.69 2.49 -16.90
N SER A 2 -12.42 2.45 -16.52
CA SER A 2 -11.74 1.22 -16.14
C SER A 2 -11.46 1.17 -14.64
N ALA A 3 -11.64 0.00 -14.04
CA ALA A 3 -11.07 -0.31 -12.74
C ALA A 3 -9.62 -0.83 -12.90
N ILE A 4 -8.94 -1.13 -11.79
CA ILE A 4 -7.53 -1.55 -11.79
C ILE A 4 -7.26 -2.80 -12.65
N ILE A 5 -8.19 -3.75 -12.69
CA ILE A 5 -8.02 -4.97 -13.48
C ILE A 5 -8.11 -4.67 -14.99
N ASP A 6 -9.01 -3.77 -15.40
CA ASP A 6 -9.14 -3.37 -16.81
C ASP A 6 -7.90 -2.60 -17.28
N TYR A 7 -7.35 -1.75 -16.42
CA TYR A 7 -6.08 -1.08 -16.66
C TYR A 7 -4.95 -2.11 -16.88
N VAL A 8 -4.76 -3.05 -15.95
CA VAL A 8 -3.71 -4.08 -16.05
C VAL A 8 -3.84 -4.89 -17.34
N ARG A 9 -5.06 -5.24 -17.73
CA ARG A 9 -5.33 -6.01 -18.97
C ARG A 9 -5.02 -5.23 -20.25
N SER A 10 -5.22 -3.92 -20.24
CA SER A 10 -5.01 -3.07 -21.42
C SER A 10 -3.58 -2.51 -21.54
N ALA A 11 -2.81 -2.54 -20.46
CA ALA A 11 -1.46 -1.98 -20.44
C ALA A 11 -0.42 -2.93 -21.08
N THR A 12 0.21 -2.48 -22.18
CA THR A 12 1.06 -3.33 -23.04
C THR A 12 2.55 -2.98 -23.00
N THR A 13 2.93 -1.81 -22.52
CA THR A 13 4.34 -1.41 -22.39
C THR A 13 4.93 -1.95 -21.10
N PRO A 14 6.11 -2.61 -21.11
CA PRO A 14 6.78 -3.10 -19.91
C PRO A 14 6.92 -2.03 -18.82
N LEU A 15 6.77 -2.43 -17.56
CA LEU A 15 6.95 -1.54 -16.41
C LEU A 15 8.39 -1.03 -16.34
N ARG A 16 8.56 0.25 -16.00
CA ARG A 16 9.84 0.93 -15.80
C ARG A 16 9.80 1.80 -14.54
N SER A 17 10.89 2.50 -14.22
CA SER A 17 10.99 3.35 -13.01
C SER A 17 9.99 4.51 -12.96
N ASP A 18 9.48 4.95 -14.10
CA ASP A 18 8.49 6.01 -14.27
C ASP A 18 7.06 5.52 -13.98
N LEU A 19 6.85 4.95 -12.80
CA LEU A 19 5.54 4.43 -12.41
C LEU A 19 4.46 5.50 -12.53
N SER A 20 3.37 5.12 -13.19
CA SER A 20 2.14 5.90 -13.14
C SER A 20 1.38 5.65 -11.82
N PRO A 21 0.40 6.50 -11.48
CA PRO A 21 -0.48 6.24 -10.34
C PRO A 21 -1.22 4.91 -10.43
N ALA A 22 -1.67 4.51 -11.64
CA ALA A 22 -2.35 3.24 -11.85
C ALA A 22 -1.42 2.03 -11.68
N ASP A 23 -0.16 2.12 -12.13
CA ASP A 23 0.85 1.09 -11.85
C ASP A 23 1.05 0.88 -10.36
N SER A 24 1.26 1.98 -9.67
CA SER A 24 1.55 1.98 -8.25
C SER A 24 0.37 1.41 -7.47
N LEU A 25 -0.88 1.72 -7.89
CA LEU A 25 -2.08 1.12 -7.30
C LEU A 25 -2.15 -0.39 -7.56
N ALA A 26 -1.81 -0.87 -8.77
CA ALA A 26 -1.78 -2.30 -9.08
C ALA A 26 -0.78 -3.04 -8.18
N LEU A 27 0.44 -2.50 -8.03
CA LEU A 27 1.46 -3.05 -7.15
C LEU A 27 1.02 -3.01 -5.68
N ALA A 28 0.37 -1.92 -5.24
CA ALA A 28 -0.20 -1.80 -3.91
C ALA A 28 -1.30 -2.83 -3.65
N CYS A 29 -2.13 -3.18 -4.63
CA CYS A 29 -3.13 -4.23 -4.49
C CYS A 29 -2.49 -5.63 -4.44
N LEU A 30 -1.45 -5.88 -5.22
CA LEU A 30 -0.77 -7.19 -5.26
C LEU A 30 -0.16 -7.61 -3.92
N THR A 31 0.17 -6.66 -3.03
CA THR A 31 0.67 -7.00 -1.70
C THR A 31 -0.35 -7.73 -0.80
N TYR A 32 -1.64 -7.75 -1.17
CA TYR A 32 -2.68 -8.52 -0.48
C TYR A 32 -2.66 -10.00 -0.86
N VAL A 33 -2.05 -10.35 -2.00
CA VAL A 33 -1.67 -11.72 -2.31
C VAL A 33 -0.50 -12.12 -1.41
N ASP A 34 -0.66 -13.19 -0.63
CA ASP A 34 0.36 -13.63 0.31
C ASP A 34 1.48 -14.40 -0.39
N CYS A 35 2.30 -13.68 -1.17
CA CYS A 35 3.44 -14.23 -1.89
C CYS A 35 4.46 -14.92 -0.96
N HIS A 36 4.44 -14.64 0.35
CA HIS A 36 5.25 -15.37 1.33
C HIS A 36 4.94 -16.88 1.33
N ALA A 37 3.74 -17.29 0.92
CA ALA A 37 3.38 -18.70 0.83
C ALA A 37 4.21 -19.49 -0.19
N LEU A 38 4.91 -18.82 -1.11
CA LEU A 38 5.69 -19.45 -2.17
C LEU A 38 7.20 -19.32 -1.91
N PRO A 39 8.01 -20.35 -2.25
CA PRO A 39 9.46 -20.31 -2.05
C PRO A 39 10.15 -19.26 -2.96
N GLY A 40 9.72 -19.12 -4.22
CA GLY A 40 10.30 -18.16 -5.17
C GLY A 40 10.26 -16.72 -4.66
N PRO A 41 9.06 -16.14 -4.39
CA PRO A 41 8.93 -14.80 -3.86
C PRO A 41 9.59 -14.57 -2.50
N ARG A 42 9.70 -15.59 -1.63
CA ARG A 42 10.43 -15.45 -0.35
C ARG A 42 11.94 -15.32 -0.53
N SER A 43 12.48 -15.85 -1.61
CA SER A 43 13.91 -15.85 -1.86
C SER A 43 14.43 -14.48 -2.30
N THR A 44 15.74 -14.30 -2.15
CA THR A 44 16.45 -13.10 -2.61
C THR A 44 16.57 -13.00 -4.14
N HIS A 45 16.50 -14.13 -4.83
CA HIS A 45 16.49 -14.20 -6.30
C HIS A 45 15.11 -13.94 -6.88
N GLY A 46 14.04 -14.18 -6.11
CA GLY A 46 12.67 -14.03 -6.56
C GLY A 46 12.25 -14.94 -7.70
N CYS A 47 11.03 -14.73 -8.19
CA CYS A 47 10.54 -15.29 -9.45
C CYS A 47 9.72 -14.24 -10.21
N LEU A 48 9.32 -14.54 -11.43
CA LEU A 48 8.54 -13.58 -12.23
C LEU A 48 7.07 -13.58 -11.80
N LEU A 49 6.40 -12.44 -11.92
CA LEU A 49 4.98 -12.32 -11.60
C LEU A 49 4.12 -13.30 -12.38
N ARG A 50 4.45 -13.61 -13.64
CA ARG A 50 3.78 -14.65 -14.42
C ARG A 50 3.85 -16.04 -13.78
N ASP A 51 4.95 -16.36 -13.11
CA ASP A 51 5.13 -17.65 -12.45
C ASP A 51 4.31 -17.72 -11.15
N VAL A 52 4.21 -16.59 -10.42
CA VAL A 52 3.30 -16.48 -9.27
C VAL A 52 1.85 -16.58 -9.72
N ALA A 53 1.50 -15.99 -10.86
CA ALA A 53 0.15 -16.06 -11.41
C ALA A 53 -0.27 -17.47 -11.83
N GLN A 54 0.66 -18.29 -12.33
CA GLN A 54 0.39 -19.71 -12.61
C GLN A 54 0.03 -20.49 -11.34
N ALA A 55 0.48 -20.03 -10.18
CA ALA A 55 0.13 -20.59 -8.88
C ALA A 55 -1.18 -20.02 -8.30
N SER A 56 -1.99 -19.26 -9.06
CA SER A 56 -3.21 -18.62 -8.55
C SER A 56 -4.17 -19.63 -7.92
N SER A 57 -4.22 -20.88 -8.35
CA SER A 57 -5.08 -21.92 -7.75
C SER A 57 -4.75 -22.21 -6.27
N ILE A 58 -3.57 -21.87 -5.78
CA ILE A 58 -3.12 -22.17 -4.40
C ILE A 58 -3.90 -21.32 -3.38
N PRO A 59 -4.68 -21.92 -2.47
CA PRO A 59 -5.49 -21.17 -1.49
C PRO A 59 -4.66 -20.32 -0.52
N ALA A 60 -3.44 -20.78 -0.18
CA ALA A 60 -2.57 -20.08 0.76
C ALA A 60 -2.18 -18.66 0.30
N LEU A 61 -2.24 -18.37 -1.00
CA LEU A 61 -2.02 -17.03 -1.55
C LEU A 61 -3.10 -16.01 -1.17
N PHE A 62 -4.28 -16.46 -0.73
CA PHE A 62 -5.43 -15.59 -0.44
C PHE A 62 -5.94 -15.74 0.99
N ARG A 63 -5.17 -16.41 1.87
CA ARG A 63 -5.55 -16.70 3.26
C ARG A 63 -5.85 -15.46 4.11
N HIS A 64 -5.37 -14.30 3.69
CA HIS A 64 -5.52 -13.01 4.37
C HIS A 64 -6.21 -11.95 3.49
N SER A 65 -6.67 -12.34 2.30
CA SER A 65 -7.37 -11.46 1.37
C SER A 65 -8.72 -11.03 1.95
N SER A 66 -9.09 -9.78 1.68
CA SER A 66 -10.43 -9.30 1.96
C SER A 66 -11.42 -9.91 0.96
N VAL A 67 -12.62 -10.28 1.43
CA VAL A 67 -13.69 -10.80 0.56
C VAL A 67 -14.18 -9.76 -0.47
N THR A 68 -13.91 -8.49 -0.21
CA THR A 68 -14.24 -7.38 -1.13
C THR A 68 -13.17 -7.15 -2.19
N HIS A 69 -12.01 -7.79 -2.06
CA HIS A 69 -10.91 -7.66 -3.00
C HIS A 69 -11.02 -8.68 -4.13
N SER A 70 -10.54 -8.29 -5.31
CA SER A 70 -10.43 -9.17 -6.47
C SER A 70 -8.98 -9.66 -6.67
N ASP A 71 -8.29 -10.00 -5.57
CA ASP A 71 -6.85 -10.30 -5.54
C ASP A 71 -6.43 -11.41 -6.52
N ARG A 72 -7.22 -12.48 -6.61
CA ARG A 72 -6.96 -13.58 -7.56
C ARG A 72 -7.05 -13.11 -9.01
N ALA A 73 -8.11 -12.40 -9.35
CA ALA A 73 -8.33 -11.91 -10.71
C ALA A 73 -7.25 -10.88 -11.11
N LEU A 74 -6.80 -10.04 -10.17
CA LEU A 74 -5.67 -9.16 -10.39
C LEU A 74 -4.37 -9.93 -10.62
N LEU A 75 -4.08 -10.92 -9.78
CA LEU A 75 -2.88 -11.76 -9.92
C LEU A 75 -2.84 -12.43 -11.31
N GLU A 76 -3.96 -12.99 -11.76
CA GLU A 76 -4.09 -13.59 -13.08
C GLU A 76 -3.92 -12.55 -14.21
N ALA A 77 -4.52 -11.37 -14.06
CA ALA A 77 -4.39 -10.29 -15.02
C ALA A 77 -2.94 -9.80 -15.16
N VAL A 78 -2.20 -9.62 -14.05
CA VAL A 78 -0.80 -9.17 -14.11
C VAL A 78 0.12 -10.23 -14.70
N GLY A 79 -0.19 -11.52 -14.51
CA GLY A 79 0.57 -12.62 -15.11
C GLY A 79 0.44 -12.69 -16.63
N ALA A 80 -0.70 -12.27 -17.18
CA ALA A 80 -0.96 -12.17 -18.61
C ALA A 80 -0.52 -10.83 -19.22
N SER A 81 -0.48 -9.76 -18.43
CA SER A 81 -0.19 -8.40 -18.89
C SER A 81 1.27 -8.24 -19.34
N PRO A 82 1.55 -7.80 -20.60
CA PRO A 82 2.92 -7.50 -21.04
C PRO A 82 3.63 -6.47 -20.16
N ARG A 83 2.87 -5.56 -19.53
CA ARG A 83 3.41 -4.55 -18.61
C ARG A 83 4.00 -5.16 -17.34
N PHE A 84 3.33 -6.13 -16.73
CA PHE A 84 3.68 -6.63 -15.39
C PHE A 84 4.28 -8.03 -15.38
N ARG A 85 4.00 -8.88 -16.37
CA ARG A 85 4.36 -10.31 -16.35
C ARG A 85 5.86 -10.59 -16.21
N GLY A 86 6.70 -9.66 -16.65
CA GLY A 86 8.17 -9.73 -16.57
C GLY A 86 8.75 -9.15 -15.29
N VAL A 87 7.94 -8.51 -14.43
CA VAL A 87 8.39 -7.98 -13.15
C VAL A 87 8.69 -9.14 -12.21
N ARG A 88 9.84 -9.06 -11.54
CA ARG A 88 10.28 -10.03 -10.54
C ARG A 88 9.74 -9.65 -9.18
N VAL A 89 9.26 -10.63 -8.42
CA VAL A 89 8.85 -10.49 -7.03
C VAL A 89 9.81 -11.27 -6.15
N ARG A 90 10.33 -10.62 -5.10
CA ARG A 90 11.32 -11.19 -4.18
C ARG A 90 11.16 -10.67 -2.76
N ASP A 91 11.87 -11.32 -1.83
CA ASP A 91 11.97 -10.95 -0.42
C ASP A 91 10.59 -10.77 0.26
N ALA A 92 9.60 -11.57 -0.13
CA ALA A 92 8.25 -11.50 0.41
C ALA A 92 8.20 -11.94 1.88
N VAL A 93 7.67 -11.09 2.74
CA VAL A 93 7.55 -11.31 4.19
C VAL A 93 6.11 -11.10 4.64
N THR A 94 5.57 -12.05 5.40
CA THR A 94 4.34 -11.91 6.18
C THR A 94 4.68 -12.25 7.63
N LYS A 95 4.42 -11.32 8.56
CA LYS A 95 4.68 -11.48 9.99
C LYS A 95 3.47 -10.98 10.78
N ILE A 96 2.88 -11.87 11.56
CA ILE A 96 1.75 -11.58 12.44
C ILE A 96 2.13 -12.10 13.82
N SER A 97 2.13 -11.22 14.83
CA SER A 97 2.45 -11.59 16.21
C SER A 97 1.50 -10.91 17.18
N THR A 98 1.16 -11.61 18.26
CA THR A 98 0.42 -11.06 19.40
C THR A 98 1.35 -10.52 20.49
N ARG A 99 2.64 -10.91 20.48
CA ARG A 99 3.67 -10.45 21.42
C ARG A 99 5.03 -10.33 20.71
N PRO A 100 5.49 -9.12 20.35
CA PRO A 100 4.73 -7.87 20.40
C PRO A 100 3.52 -7.90 19.45
N LEU A 101 2.47 -7.14 19.78
CA LEU A 101 1.28 -6.99 18.92
C LEU A 101 1.65 -6.21 17.65
N ALA A 102 1.83 -6.92 16.53
CA ALA A 102 2.14 -6.30 15.25
C ALA A 102 1.78 -7.20 14.06
N GLN A 103 1.29 -6.58 12.98
CA GLN A 103 1.05 -7.19 11.68
C GLN A 103 1.85 -6.44 10.61
N PHE A 104 2.65 -7.18 9.85
CA PHE A 104 3.53 -6.64 8.83
C PHE A 104 3.57 -7.55 7.60
N GLY A 105 3.47 -6.93 6.43
CA GLY A 105 3.64 -7.59 5.16
C GLY A 105 4.44 -6.68 4.23
N ALA A 106 5.41 -7.24 3.52
CA ALA A 106 6.18 -6.50 2.52
C ALA A 106 6.70 -7.43 1.43
N LEU A 107 6.95 -6.87 0.25
CA LEU A 107 7.68 -7.52 -0.82
C LEU A 107 8.40 -6.47 -1.67
N THR A 108 9.34 -6.92 -2.49
CA THR A 108 10.03 -6.05 -3.45
C THR A 108 9.75 -6.53 -4.86
N PHE A 109 9.20 -5.65 -5.69
CA PHE A 109 9.16 -5.84 -7.12
C PHE A 109 10.40 -5.26 -7.80
N VAL A 110 10.89 -5.91 -8.84
CA VAL A 110 12.03 -5.45 -9.64
C VAL A 110 11.68 -5.57 -11.12
N ASP A 111 11.77 -4.49 -11.87
CA ASP A 111 11.57 -4.54 -13.32
C ASP A 111 12.80 -5.13 -14.05
N GLU A 112 12.74 -5.19 -15.38
CA GLU A 112 13.86 -5.68 -16.20
C GLU A 112 15.07 -4.74 -16.20
N ALA A 113 14.86 -3.45 -15.95
CA ALA A 113 15.92 -2.43 -15.93
C ALA A 113 16.60 -2.30 -14.55
N GLY A 114 16.12 -3.02 -13.54
CA GLY A 114 16.64 -2.99 -12.17
C GLY A 114 15.99 -1.93 -11.27
N ALA A 115 14.95 -1.22 -11.72
CA ALA A 115 14.16 -0.36 -10.85
C ALA A 115 13.42 -1.22 -9.81
N ARG A 116 13.36 -0.72 -8.58
CA ARG A 116 12.83 -1.45 -7.43
C ARG A 116 11.62 -0.74 -6.85
N PHE A 117 10.61 -1.53 -6.52
CA PHE A 117 9.37 -1.06 -5.92
C PHE A 117 9.12 -1.85 -4.63
N VAL A 118 9.43 -1.22 -3.49
CA VAL A 118 9.15 -1.80 -2.17
C VAL A 118 7.69 -1.52 -1.85
N VAL A 119 6.92 -2.59 -1.59
CA VAL A 119 5.49 -2.47 -1.32
C VAL A 119 5.17 -2.99 0.06
N PHE A 120 4.47 -2.19 0.85
CA PHE A 120 4.01 -2.57 2.18
C PHE A 120 2.52 -2.90 2.18
N ARG A 121 2.17 -4.01 2.84
CA ARG A 121 0.79 -4.46 2.98
C ARG A 121 0.03 -3.62 3.99
N GLY A 122 -1.21 -3.27 3.61
CA GLY A 122 -2.19 -2.72 4.53
C GLY A 122 -2.65 -3.72 5.60
N THR A 123 -3.64 -3.30 6.36
CA THR A 123 -4.29 -4.16 7.35
C THR A 123 -4.97 -5.31 6.63
N ASP A 124 -4.70 -6.54 7.05
CA ASP A 124 -5.43 -7.71 6.57
C ASP A 124 -6.68 -7.94 7.43
N THR A 125 -7.42 -9.02 7.17
CA THR A 125 -8.64 -9.34 7.91
C THR A 125 -8.39 -9.80 9.35
N THR A 126 -7.14 -9.83 9.83
CA THR A 126 -6.84 -10.33 11.18
C THR A 126 -7.14 -9.30 12.27
N ALA A 127 -7.63 -9.79 13.42
CA ALA A 127 -7.88 -8.95 14.60
C ALA A 127 -6.61 -8.25 15.12
N VAL A 128 -5.43 -8.84 14.91
CA VAL A 128 -4.13 -8.24 15.27
C VAL A 128 -3.87 -6.97 14.45
N GLY A 129 -4.18 -6.99 13.16
CA GLY A 129 -4.07 -5.83 12.28
C GLY A 129 -4.89 -4.64 12.80
N TRP A 130 -6.19 -4.87 13.01
CA TRP A 130 -7.10 -3.87 13.56
C TRP A 130 -6.70 -3.37 14.96
N ALA A 131 -6.19 -4.26 15.82
CA ALA A 131 -5.74 -3.89 17.16
C ALA A 131 -4.44 -3.06 17.15
N GLU A 132 -3.55 -3.27 16.18
CA GLU A 132 -2.36 -2.41 16.00
C GLU A 132 -2.72 -1.04 15.44
N ASP A 133 -3.67 -0.97 14.49
CA ASP A 133 -4.11 0.30 13.89
C ASP A 133 -4.61 1.31 14.93
N ALA A 134 -5.28 0.80 15.97
CA ALA A 134 -5.71 1.60 17.13
C ALA A 134 -4.55 2.29 17.88
N ARG A 135 -3.30 1.86 17.70
CA ARG A 135 -2.11 2.41 18.37
C ARG A 135 -1.39 3.49 17.57
N PHE A 136 -1.65 3.65 16.26
CA PHE A 136 -0.90 4.61 15.43
C PHE A 136 -1.03 6.06 15.88
N GLY A 137 -2.18 6.43 16.48
CA GLY A 137 -2.37 7.77 17.06
C GLY A 137 -1.75 7.96 18.45
N LEU A 138 -1.14 6.91 19.03
CA LEU A 138 -0.72 6.87 20.44
C LEU A 138 0.75 6.50 20.61
N GLU A 139 1.29 5.71 19.69
CA GLU A 139 2.66 5.21 19.72
C GLU A 139 3.35 5.58 18.41
N PHE A 140 4.48 6.29 18.51
CA PHE A 140 5.34 6.58 17.36
C PHE A 140 6.83 6.45 17.74
N PRO A 141 7.65 5.73 16.95
CA PRO A 141 7.22 4.86 15.86
C PRO A 141 6.60 3.55 16.40
N THR A 142 5.67 2.97 15.64
CA THR A 142 5.11 1.63 15.90
C THR A 142 6.15 0.54 15.57
N ILE A 143 5.86 -0.69 15.95
CA ILE A 143 6.75 -1.83 15.64
C ILE A 143 6.74 -2.14 14.14
N ALA A 144 5.56 -2.12 13.50
CA ALA A 144 5.47 -2.28 12.05
C ALA A 144 6.22 -1.17 11.29
N GLN A 145 6.17 0.09 11.74
CA GLN A 145 6.96 1.19 11.17
C GLN A 145 8.46 0.91 11.24
N ARG A 146 8.98 0.49 12.40
CA ARG A 146 10.39 0.09 12.55
C ARG A 146 10.77 -1.09 11.65
N TRP A 147 9.87 -2.07 11.44
CA TRP A 147 10.11 -3.16 10.49
C TRP A 147 10.09 -2.69 9.04
N ALA A 148 9.23 -1.73 8.68
CA ALA A 148 9.18 -1.14 7.35
C ALA A 148 10.50 -0.42 7.00
N ALA A 149 11.02 0.41 7.90
CA ALA A 149 12.32 1.07 7.70
C ALA A 149 13.45 0.06 7.52
N ARG A 150 13.53 -0.98 8.37
CA ARG A 150 14.54 -2.04 8.23
C ARG A 150 14.42 -2.83 6.93
N TYR A 151 13.19 -3.10 6.48
CA TYR A 151 12.96 -3.78 5.21
C TYR A 151 13.41 -2.92 4.03
N LEU A 152 13.12 -1.61 4.07
CA LEU A 152 13.54 -0.67 3.05
C LEU A 152 15.07 -0.54 3.00
N ASP A 153 15.75 -0.42 4.14
CA ASP A 153 17.21 -0.39 4.20
C ASP A 153 17.83 -1.67 3.62
N TYR A 154 17.25 -2.83 3.96
CA TYR A 154 17.63 -4.11 3.38
C TYR A 154 17.45 -4.12 1.85
N ALA A 155 16.31 -3.66 1.34
CA ALA A 155 16.04 -3.61 -0.10
C ALA A 155 16.96 -2.62 -0.84
N ALA A 156 17.26 -1.47 -0.21
CA ALA A 156 18.15 -0.43 -0.71
C ALA A 156 19.60 -0.96 -0.86
N GLY A 157 20.10 -1.68 0.14
CA GLY A 157 21.46 -2.25 0.12
C GLY A 157 21.70 -3.40 -0.88
N ARG A 158 20.64 -3.92 -1.53
CA ARG A 158 20.70 -5.11 -2.41
C ARG A 158 20.54 -4.82 -3.90
N GLY A 159 20.77 -3.57 -4.32
CA GLY A 159 20.71 -3.23 -5.73
C GLY A 159 21.11 -1.80 -6.02
N GLY A 160 21.51 -1.55 -7.26
CA GLY A 160 21.53 -0.22 -7.85
C GLY A 160 20.17 0.15 -8.45
N GLY A 161 20.04 1.40 -8.89
CA GLY A 161 18.87 1.88 -9.62
C GLY A 161 17.74 2.45 -8.75
N PRO A 162 16.73 3.05 -9.41
CA PRO A 162 15.64 3.76 -8.73
C PRO A 162 14.90 2.92 -7.71
N LEU A 163 14.53 3.55 -6.60
CA LEU A 163 13.80 2.91 -5.51
C LEU A 163 12.56 3.74 -5.16
N THR A 164 11.39 3.15 -5.40
CA THR A 164 10.10 3.73 -5.06
C THR A 164 9.43 2.89 -3.98
N VAL A 165 8.77 3.56 -3.05
CA VAL A 165 8.06 2.91 -1.94
C VAL A 165 6.55 3.10 -2.12
N ILE A 166 5.79 2.04 -1.91
CA ILE A 166 4.36 2.00 -2.25
C ILE A 166 3.58 1.36 -1.10
N GLY A 167 2.36 1.83 -0.85
CA GLY A 167 1.45 1.11 0.03
C GLY A 167 0.03 1.66 0.03
N HIS A 168 -0.90 0.82 0.47
CA HIS A 168 -2.32 1.15 0.64
C HIS A 168 -2.74 1.01 2.11
N SER A 169 -3.66 1.86 2.59
CA SER A 169 -4.17 1.84 3.97
C SER A 169 -3.02 1.98 4.98
N LYS A 170 -2.94 1.11 5.99
CA LYS A 170 -1.76 0.99 6.87
C LYS A 170 -0.44 0.87 6.10
N GLY A 171 -0.42 0.19 4.95
CA GLY A 171 0.77 0.05 4.11
C GLY A 171 1.24 1.40 3.56
N GLY A 172 0.32 2.32 3.28
CA GLY A 172 0.64 3.69 2.88
C GLY A 172 1.30 4.48 4.02
N ASN A 173 0.88 4.26 5.27
CA ASN A 173 1.58 4.80 6.44
C ASN A 173 3.02 4.26 6.53
N LEU A 174 3.17 2.93 6.43
CA LEU A 174 4.48 2.28 6.49
C LEU A 174 5.41 2.77 5.37
N ALA A 175 4.86 3.00 4.17
CA ALA A 175 5.59 3.55 3.03
C ALA A 175 6.12 4.95 3.30
N LEU A 176 5.26 5.86 3.79
CA LEU A 176 5.65 7.23 4.13
C LEU A 176 6.71 7.26 5.25
N TYR A 177 6.50 6.47 6.31
CA TYR A 177 7.45 6.39 7.43
C TYR A 177 8.82 5.85 6.99
N ALA A 178 8.84 4.73 6.27
CA ALA A 178 10.08 4.09 5.84
C ALA A 178 10.86 5.01 4.90
N ALA A 179 10.18 5.66 3.95
CA ALA A 179 10.81 6.58 3.03
C ALA A 179 11.38 7.82 3.72
N ALA A 180 10.67 8.40 4.69
CA ALA A 180 11.20 9.51 5.49
C ALA A 180 12.45 9.12 6.29
N SER A 181 12.59 7.83 6.62
CA SER A 181 13.73 7.28 7.35
C SER A 181 14.92 6.90 6.45
N SER A 182 14.82 7.04 5.11
CA SER A 182 15.84 6.58 4.17
C SER A 182 16.11 7.58 3.04
N PRO A 183 17.37 8.01 2.82
CA PRO A 183 17.69 8.96 1.75
C PRO A 183 17.63 8.34 0.35
N ALA A 184 17.54 7.00 0.24
CA ALA A 184 17.63 6.26 -1.01
C ALA A 184 16.36 6.29 -1.87
N VAL A 185 15.26 6.87 -1.36
CA VAL A 185 13.95 6.81 -2.01
C VAL A 185 13.74 7.97 -2.98
N GLU A 186 13.41 7.64 -4.23
CA GLU A 186 13.14 8.62 -5.29
C GLU A 186 11.65 9.05 -5.32
N GLY A 187 10.74 8.17 -4.88
CA GLY A 187 9.31 8.44 -4.89
C GLY A 187 8.54 7.60 -3.88
N VAL A 188 7.41 8.13 -3.41
CA VAL A 188 6.49 7.41 -2.51
C VAL A 188 5.07 7.52 -3.04
N TYR A 189 4.39 6.38 -3.18
CA TYR A 189 2.97 6.30 -3.51
C TYR A 189 2.19 5.78 -2.30
N ALA A 190 1.32 6.61 -1.74
CA ALA A 190 0.49 6.25 -0.60
C ALA A 190 -0.99 6.34 -0.98
N PHE A 191 -1.69 5.21 -0.92
CA PHE A 191 -3.10 5.10 -1.28
C PHE A 191 -3.94 4.98 -0.02
N ASP A 192 -4.78 5.97 0.22
CA ASP A 192 -5.62 6.15 1.39
C ASP A 192 -4.91 5.80 2.72
N PRO A 193 -3.74 6.41 2.99
CA PRO A 193 -2.92 6.02 4.12
C PRO A 193 -3.54 6.41 5.46
N LEU A 194 -3.31 5.59 6.49
CA LEU A 194 -3.46 6.07 7.86
C LEU A 194 -2.41 7.17 8.12
N GLY A 195 -2.83 8.32 8.67
CA GLY A 195 -1.92 9.43 8.97
C GLY A 195 -1.01 9.20 10.19
N PHE A 196 -0.43 10.28 10.72
CA PHE A 196 0.53 10.26 11.83
C PHE A 196 0.11 11.22 12.95
N PRO A 197 0.62 11.06 14.19
CA PRO A 197 0.43 12.06 15.22
C PRO A 197 0.87 13.46 14.75
N ALA A 198 0.09 14.50 15.06
CA ALA A 198 0.35 15.87 14.61
C ALA A 198 1.78 16.34 14.95
N SER A 199 2.26 16.01 16.16
CA SER A 199 3.61 16.36 16.60
C SER A 199 4.71 15.84 15.69
N VAL A 200 4.51 14.69 15.02
CA VAL A 200 5.46 14.08 14.08
C VAL A 200 5.36 14.71 12.69
N VAL A 201 4.17 15.14 12.29
CA VAL A 201 4.01 15.86 11.01
C VAL A 201 4.66 17.25 11.12
N ASP A 202 4.45 17.92 12.26
CA ASP A 202 4.89 19.29 12.48
C ASP A 202 6.40 19.42 12.81
N ASP A 203 7.02 18.37 13.36
CA ASP A 203 8.45 18.38 13.74
C ASP A 203 9.42 18.33 12.54
N GLY A 204 8.91 18.07 11.34
CA GLY A 204 9.69 18.02 10.11
C GLY A 204 10.27 16.65 9.76
N PHE A 205 9.86 15.56 10.42
CA PHE A 205 10.28 14.19 10.10
C PHE A 205 10.17 13.85 8.61
N PHE A 206 9.14 14.34 7.93
CA PHE A 206 8.88 14.06 6.51
C PHE A 206 9.58 15.03 5.52
N ARG A 207 10.29 16.07 5.98
CA ARG A 207 10.91 17.07 5.10
C ARG A 207 11.87 16.47 4.07
N GLY A 208 12.56 15.39 4.42
CA GLY A 208 13.52 14.73 3.52
C GLY A 208 12.88 14.11 2.27
N ILE A 209 11.57 13.87 2.27
CA ILE A 209 10.82 13.31 1.14
C ILE A 209 9.76 14.28 0.59
N ASP A 210 9.83 15.56 0.98
CA ASP A 210 8.95 16.58 0.41
C ASP A 210 9.10 16.65 -1.11
N GLY A 211 8.00 16.87 -1.82
CA GLY A 211 7.92 16.78 -3.28
C GLY A 211 8.04 15.38 -3.89
N ARG A 212 8.39 14.34 -3.11
CA ARG A 212 8.44 12.94 -3.57
C ARG A 212 7.19 12.14 -3.23
N MET A 213 6.37 12.65 -2.31
CA MET A 213 5.13 12.05 -1.83
C MET A 213 3.99 12.24 -2.85
N ARG A 214 3.34 11.14 -3.23
CA ARG A 214 2.11 11.12 -4.03
C ARG A 214 1.03 10.40 -3.23
N ILE A 215 0.18 11.19 -2.58
CA ILE A 215 -0.88 10.69 -1.70
C ILE A 215 -2.22 10.80 -2.43
N TYR A 216 -2.97 9.70 -2.46
CA TYR A 216 -4.30 9.65 -3.08
C TYR A 216 -5.33 9.18 -2.06
N VAL A 217 -6.47 9.84 -2.00
CA VAL A 217 -7.56 9.51 -1.09
C VAL A 217 -8.88 9.54 -1.84
N THR A 218 -9.82 8.67 -1.48
CA THR A 218 -11.19 8.84 -1.94
C THR A 218 -11.87 9.93 -1.12
N ASP A 219 -12.82 10.62 -1.74
CA ASP A 219 -13.55 11.70 -1.09
C ASP A 219 -14.27 11.26 0.21
N ASP A 220 -14.83 10.06 0.16
CA ASP A 220 -15.52 9.42 1.28
C ASP A 220 -14.59 8.58 2.18
N SER A 221 -13.26 8.76 2.07
CA SER A 221 -12.33 8.04 2.93
C SER A 221 -12.64 8.28 4.40
N TRP A 222 -12.64 7.20 5.17
CA TRP A 222 -12.73 7.25 6.63
C TRP A 222 -11.37 7.01 7.31
N VAL A 223 -10.37 6.51 6.57
CA VAL A 223 -9.05 6.15 7.10
C VAL A 223 -8.13 7.36 7.16
N SER A 224 -7.94 8.05 6.03
CA SER A 224 -7.06 9.22 5.95
C SER A 224 -7.47 10.37 6.88
N PRO A 225 -8.76 10.58 7.21
CA PRO A 225 -9.16 11.57 8.22
C PRO A 225 -8.84 11.22 9.67
N LEU A 226 -8.41 9.98 10.00
CA LEU A 226 -8.17 9.57 11.39
C LEU A 226 -7.01 10.32 12.04
N LEU A 227 -5.99 10.65 11.24
CA LEU A 227 -4.75 11.28 11.69
C LEU A 227 -4.21 12.21 10.59
N PRO A 228 -3.49 13.30 10.94
CA PRO A 228 -2.85 14.19 9.97
C PRO A 228 -1.99 13.48 8.92
N LEU A 229 -2.10 13.91 7.67
CA LEU A 229 -1.22 13.48 6.58
C LEU A 229 -0.01 14.43 6.49
N PRO A 230 1.17 13.91 6.11
CA PRO A 230 2.39 14.71 6.04
C PRO A 230 2.47 15.61 4.79
N ALA A 231 1.55 15.45 3.83
CA ALA A 231 1.45 16.24 2.62
C ALA A 231 0.01 16.28 2.11
N PRO A 232 -0.36 17.23 1.23
CA PRO A 232 -1.67 17.27 0.59
C PRO A 232 -1.96 15.98 -0.19
N ALA A 233 -3.20 15.52 -0.12
CA ALA A 233 -3.68 14.38 -0.87
C ALA A 233 -4.45 14.80 -2.12
N THR A 234 -4.36 13.99 -3.16
CA THR A 234 -5.20 14.10 -4.36
C THR A 234 -6.48 13.31 -4.16
N ALA A 235 -7.63 14.00 -4.20
CA ALA A 235 -8.94 13.36 -4.16
C ALA A 235 -9.22 12.62 -5.48
N ILE A 236 -9.67 11.37 -5.37
CA ILE A 236 -9.93 10.49 -6.52
C ILE A 236 -11.32 9.86 -6.44
N ALA A 237 -11.86 9.56 -7.63
CA ALA A 237 -13.20 9.03 -7.77
C ALA A 237 -13.24 7.51 -7.55
N SER A 238 -14.30 7.06 -6.88
CA SER A 238 -14.59 5.65 -6.62
C SER A 238 -16.00 5.29 -7.12
N THR A 239 -16.15 4.06 -7.61
CA THR A 239 -17.46 3.47 -7.95
C THR A 239 -18.24 3.06 -6.71
N TRP A 240 -17.56 2.83 -5.59
CA TRP A 240 -18.18 2.44 -4.32
C TRP A 240 -18.34 3.66 -3.42
N PRO A 241 -19.52 3.85 -2.78
CA PRO A 241 -19.81 5.03 -1.97
C PRO A 241 -19.27 4.90 -0.54
N GLY A 242 -19.08 6.03 0.15
CA GLY A 242 -18.88 6.05 1.59
C GLY A 242 -17.59 5.34 2.03
N PRO A 243 -17.58 4.73 3.23
CA PRO A 243 -16.42 4.00 3.75
C PRO A 243 -15.95 2.85 2.86
N LEU A 244 -16.83 2.30 2.02
CA LEU A 244 -16.50 1.22 1.08
C LEU A 244 -15.58 1.69 -0.05
N SER A 245 -15.50 3.01 -0.30
CA SER A 245 -14.55 3.60 -1.22
C SER A 245 -13.08 3.37 -0.83
N HIS A 246 -12.81 2.96 0.43
CA HIS A 246 -11.47 2.51 0.86
C HIS A 246 -10.97 1.29 0.08
N ASN A 247 -11.85 0.54 -0.59
CA ASN A 247 -11.44 -0.61 -1.40
C ASN A 247 -10.73 -0.13 -2.69
N PRO A 248 -9.42 -0.41 -2.88
CA PRO A 248 -8.66 0.12 -4.01
C PRO A 248 -9.11 -0.45 -5.37
N TYR A 249 -9.84 -1.57 -5.38
CA TYR A 249 -10.42 -2.14 -6.61
C TYR A 249 -11.60 -1.33 -7.16
N SER A 250 -12.20 -0.47 -6.34
CA SER A 250 -13.34 0.38 -6.73
C SER A 250 -12.93 1.71 -7.37
N TRP A 251 -11.63 2.03 -7.35
CA TRP A 251 -11.08 3.32 -7.76
C TRP A 251 -11.07 3.45 -9.29
N LEU A 252 -11.48 4.61 -9.78
CA LEU A 252 -11.60 4.86 -11.21
C LEU A 252 -10.25 5.27 -11.81
N ILE A 253 -9.92 4.65 -12.93
CA ILE A 253 -8.69 4.92 -13.69
C ILE A 253 -9.05 5.57 -15.03
N ASP A 254 -8.25 6.56 -15.40
CA ASP A 254 -8.30 7.25 -16.69
C ASP A 254 -6.91 7.17 -17.35
N GLY A 255 -6.80 6.31 -18.38
CA GLY A 255 -5.51 5.93 -18.97
C GLY A 255 -4.60 5.28 -17.92
N SER A 256 -3.49 5.93 -17.58
CA SER A 256 -2.55 5.51 -16.53
C SER A 256 -2.66 6.34 -15.24
N SER A 257 -3.59 7.30 -15.19
CA SER A 257 -3.82 8.16 -14.02
C SER A 257 -5.02 7.68 -13.21
N LEU A 258 -5.05 8.04 -11.91
CA LEU A 258 -6.26 7.91 -11.11
C LEU A 258 -7.19 9.08 -11.43
N ARG A 259 -8.46 8.77 -11.70
CA ARG A 259 -9.46 9.79 -12.02
C ARG A 259 -9.68 10.66 -10.80
N ARG A 260 -9.42 11.97 -10.94
CA ARG A 260 -9.69 12.93 -9.88
C ARG A 260 -11.18 13.01 -9.57
N ASP A 261 -11.50 13.13 -8.29
CA ASP A 261 -12.81 13.57 -7.86
C ASP A 261 -12.80 15.10 -7.80
N LEU A 262 -13.77 15.73 -8.44
CA LEU A 262 -13.92 17.19 -8.47
C LEU A 262 -15.08 17.65 -7.58
N ARG A 263 -15.76 16.71 -6.90
CA ARG A 263 -16.81 17.04 -5.94
C ARG A 263 -16.20 17.66 -4.68
N PRO A 264 -16.97 18.48 -3.94
CA PRO A 264 -16.53 18.98 -2.65
C PRO A 264 -16.34 17.83 -1.64
N PRO A 265 -15.37 17.94 -0.72
CA PRO A 265 -15.12 16.93 0.30
C PRO A 265 -16.36 16.52 1.07
N SER A 266 -16.66 15.23 1.01
CA SER A 266 -17.63 14.54 1.86
C SER A 266 -17.32 14.75 3.34
N ARG A 267 -18.33 15.23 4.09
CA ARG A 267 -18.23 15.35 5.56
C ARG A 267 -18.49 14.03 6.28
N LEU A 268 -19.05 13.04 5.59
CA LEU A 268 -19.47 11.75 6.18
C LEU A 268 -18.26 10.87 6.53
N GLY A 269 -17.30 10.73 5.60
CA GLY A 269 -16.07 9.98 5.85
C GLY A 269 -15.25 10.59 7.00
N ALA A 270 -15.11 11.92 6.99
CA ALA A 270 -14.46 12.67 8.06
C ALA A 270 -15.17 12.54 9.43
N ALA A 271 -16.51 12.57 9.45
CA ALA A 271 -17.29 12.38 10.69
C ALA A 271 -17.16 10.95 11.24
N LEU A 272 -17.19 9.94 10.38
CA LEU A 272 -16.98 8.53 10.75
C LEU A 272 -15.55 8.31 11.28
N GLY A 273 -14.54 8.84 10.58
CA GLY A 273 -13.16 8.84 11.07
C GLY A 273 -13.05 9.52 12.44
N GLY A 274 -13.67 10.69 12.61
CA GLY A 274 -13.73 11.40 13.89
C GLY A 274 -14.35 10.57 15.02
N LEU A 275 -15.50 9.92 14.78
CA LEU A 275 -16.18 9.06 15.75
C LEU A 275 -15.33 7.84 16.16
N VAL A 276 -14.72 7.17 15.18
CA VAL A 276 -13.81 6.04 15.44
C VAL A 276 -12.59 6.52 16.23
N GLY A 277 -11.98 7.64 15.84
CA GLY A 277 -10.85 8.24 16.55
C GLY A 277 -11.18 8.66 17.99
N VAL A 278 -12.43 9.03 18.29
CA VAL A 278 -12.90 9.32 19.66
C VAL A 278 -13.13 8.02 20.44
N LEU A 279 -13.79 7.01 19.86
CA LEU A 279 -14.03 5.71 20.51
C LEU A 279 -12.74 5.00 20.89
N LEU A 280 -11.72 5.04 20.01
CA LEU A 280 -10.39 4.51 20.27
C LEU A 280 -9.67 5.23 21.43
N ARG A 281 -10.00 6.51 21.68
CA ARG A 281 -9.49 7.29 22.82
C ARG A 281 -10.29 7.06 24.11
N VAL A 282 -11.61 6.87 24.03
CA VAL A 282 -12.51 6.75 25.19
C VAL A 282 -12.48 5.37 25.85
N ARG A 283 -12.28 4.28 25.09
CA ARG A 283 -12.18 2.90 25.61
C ARG A 283 -10.94 2.63 26.50
N ARG A 284 -10.21 3.70 26.88
CA ARG A 284 -8.99 3.70 27.71
C ARG A 284 -9.13 4.48 29.03
N ARG A 285 -10.31 5.05 29.34
CA ARG A 285 -10.59 5.66 30.67
C ARG A 285 -11.44 4.78 31.60
N GLY A 286 -11.70 3.53 31.22
CA GLY A 286 -12.38 2.52 32.03
C GLY A 286 -11.54 1.27 32.18
#